data_AF-A0A9W8NAR1-F1
#
_entry.id   AF-A0A9W8NAR1-F1
#
_cell.length_a   1.000
_cell.length_b   1.000
_cell.length_c   1.000
_cell.angle_alpha   90.00
_cell.angle_beta   90.00
_cell.angle_gamma   90.00
#
_symmetry.space_group_name_H-M   'P 1'
#
loop_
_entity.id
_entity.type
_entity.pdbx_description
1 polymer ?
#
loop_
_entity_poly.entity_id
_entity_poly.type
_entity_poly.pdbx_seq_one_letter_code
_entity_poly.pdbx_strand_id
1 'polypeptide(L)'
;MANLALLRVAPLLSATSYVTFTFCEDTFIRPLVHNEPSKTELRKNANRVLPGFISRFTRRGLPFIFLSYPISIATAAANLANTQPSVTFDVNGSFQARAAAALYLAGLIFSVLHFPFGPTAMSYLNPVAAARGDEDDLQTDNTSKMTKWLKLNAIRGIAADLPSWASYFAAFLLAMS
;
A
#
# COMPACT_ATOMS: atom_id res chain seq x y z
N MET A 1 3.06 -25.83 -16.69
CA MET A 1 2.31 -25.79 -15.43
C MET A 1 2.91 -24.80 -14.43
N ALA A 2 4.19 -24.94 -14.04
CA ALA A 2 4.83 -24.03 -13.06
C ALA A 2 4.78 -22.53 -13.44
N ASN A 3 5.05 -22.16 -14.70
CA ASN A 3 5.04 -20.76 -15.15
C ASN A 3 3.66 -20.08 -15.00
N LEU A 4 2.57 -20.84 -15.12
CA LEU A 4 1.20 -20.34 -14.96
C LEU A 4 0.84 -20.15 -13.50
N ALA A 5 1.25 -21.08 -12.63
CA ALA A 5 1.08 -20.92 -11.19
C ALA A 5 1.84 -19.69 -10.67
N LEU A 6 3.06 -19.45 -11.19
CA LEU A 6 3.84 -18.24 -10.89
C LEU A 6 3.12 -16.96 -11.34
N LEU A 7 2.58 -16.94 -12.55
CA LEU A 7 1.80 -15.80 -13.04
C LEU A 7 0.56 -15.55 -12.16
N ARG A 8 -0.17 -16.60 -11.77
CA ARG A 8 -1.39 -16.53 -10.94
C ARG A 8 -1.12 -16.02 -9.53
N VAL A 9 -0.01 -16.44 -8.93
CA VAL A 9 0.32 -16.04 -7.55
C VAL A 9 1.01 -14.67 -7.48
N ALA A 10 1.62 -14.19 -8.56
CA ALA A 10 2.40 -12.95 -8.55
C ALA A 10 1.62 -11.70 -8.08
N PRO A 11 0.35 -11.47 -8.48
CA PRO A 11 -0.45 -10.37 -7.93
C PRO A 11 -0.62 -10.47 -6.42
N LEU A 12 -0.86 -11.68 -5.89
CA LEU A 12 -1.02 -11.92 -4.46
C LEU A 12 0.28 -11.67 -3.69
N LEU A 13 1.43 -12.14 -4.19
CA LEU A 13 2.72 -11.95 -3.52
C LEU A 13 3.10 -10.47 -3.45
N SER A 14 2.97 -9.76 -4.58
CA SER A 14 3.22 -8.32 -4.62
C SER A 14 2.21 -7.52 -3.79
N ALA A 15 0.95 -7.96 -3.71
CA ALA A 15 -0.04 -7.38 -2.81
C ALA A 15 0.24 -7.60 -1.33
N THR A 16 0.70 -8.79 -0.98
CA THR A 16 1.13 -9.10 0.39
C THR A 16 2.25 -8.16 0.82
N SER A 17 3.17 -7.87 -0.11
CA SER A 17 4.29 -6.94 0.06
C SER A 17 3.82 -5.53 0.45
N TYR A 18 2.91 -4.91 -0.31
CA TYR A 18 2.45 -3.55 0.00
C TYR A 18 1.47 -3.49 1.18
N VAL A 19 0.66 -4.52 1.43
CA VAL A 19 -0.18 -4.58 2.64
C VAL A 19 0.68 -4.66 3.89
N THR A 20 1.71 -5.51 3.87
CA THR A 20 2.69 -5.61 4.97
C THR A 20 3.36 -4.25 5.21
N PHE A 21 3.74 -3.56 4.13
CA PHE A 21 4.33 -2.22 4.22
C PHE A 21 3.38 -1.22 4.90
N THR A 22 2.10 -1.19 4.52
CA THR A 22 1.06 -0.35 5.16
C THR A 22 0.93 -0.62 6.67
N PHE A 23 0.97 -1.89 7.09
CA PHE A 23 0.93 -2.24 8.52
C PHE A 23 2.21 -1.84 9.27
N CYS A 24 3.38 -2.06 8.66
CA CYS A 24 4.66 -1.68 9.25
C CYS A 24 4.77 -0.16 9.41
N GLU A 25 4.34 0.61 8.42
CA GLU A 25 4.25 2.07 8.50
C GLU A 25 3.48 2.51 9.74
N ASP A 26 2.29 1.94 9.97
CA ASP A 26 1.49 2.25 11.15
C ASP A 26 2.18 1.84 12.45
N THR A 27 2.63 0.58 12.51
CA THR A 27 3.22 -0.03 13.71
C THR A 27 4.47 0.71 14.20
N PHE A 28 5.36 1.10 13.29
CA PHE A 28 6.65 1.68 13.64
C PHE A 28 6.64 3.21 13.74
N ILE A 29 5.68 3.89 13.11
CA ILE A 29 5.61 5.37 13.11
C ILE A 29 4.63 5.88 14.17
N ARG A 30 3.52 5.17 14.42
CA ARG A 30 2.51 5.59 15.41
C ARG A 30 3.08 5.89 16.80
N PRO A 31 4.06 5.14 17.34
CA PRO A 31 4.67 5.47 18.63
C PRO A 31 5.36 6.84 18.67
N LEU A 32 5.83 7.35 17.53
CA LEU A 32 6.49 8.66 17.43
C LEU A 32 5.48 9.82 17.40
N VAL A 33 4.19 9.56 17.18
CA VAL A 33 3.18 10.61 17.00
C VAL A 33 2.12 10.54 18.10
N HIS A 34 2.55 10.85 19.31
CA HIS A 34 1.65 10.95 20.47
C HIS A 34 0.94 12.30 20.50
N ASN A 35 -0.38 12.27 20.69
CA ASN A 35 -1.23 13.48 20.72
C ASN A 35 -1.57 13.95 22.15
N GLU A 36 -1.00 13.34 23.20
CA GLU A 36 -1.28 13.74 24.58
C GLU A 36 -0.62 15.08 24.93
N PRO A 37 -1.41 16.12 25.30
CA PRO A 37 -0.87 17.44 25.64
C PRO A 37 0.05 17.45 26.87
N SER A 38 -0.09 16.47 27.76
CA SER A 38 0.72 16.33 28.99
C SER A 38 2.15 15.85 28.73
N LYS A 39 2.48 15.42 27.51
CA LYS A 39 3.77 14.80 27.13
C LYS A 39 4.58 15.72 26.19
N THR A 40 4.69 16.99 26.55
CA THR A 40 5.37 18.03 25.75
C THR A 40 6.80 17.64 25.35
N GLU A 41 7.57 17.03 26.25
CA GLU A 41 8.96 16.62 25.98
C GLU A 41 9.07 15.48 24.95
N LEU A 42 8.17 14.49 25.01
CA LEU A 42 8.15 13.40 24.02
C LEU A 42 7.80 13.93 22.63
N ARG A 43 6.85 14.87 22.56
CA ARG A 43 6.45 15.52 21.30
C ARG A 43 7.58 16.37 20.71
N LYS A 44 8.33 17.11 21.54
CA LYS A 44 9.54 17.84 21.11
C LYS A 44 10.57 16.87 20.51
N ASN A 45 10.89 15.79 21.21
CA ASN A 45 11.84 14.78 20.74
C ASN A 45 11.39 14.13 19.44
N ALA A 46 10.10 13.80 19.31
CA ALA A 46 9.54 13.28 18.08
C ALA A 46 9.66 14.28 16.92
N ASN A 47 9.29 15.54 17.12
CA ASN A 47 9.41 16.58 16.10
C ASN A 47 10.86 16.76 15.59
N ARG A 48 11.86 16.55 16.47
CA ARG A 48 13.29 16.58 16.12
C ARG A 48 13.74 15.38 15.30
N VAL A 49 13.24 14.18 15.61
CA VAL A 49 13.69 12.92 14.96
C VAL A 49 12.97 12.65 13.64
N LEU A 50 11.69 13.04 13.55
CA LEU A 50 10.83 12.73 12.41
C LEU A 50 11.41 13.16 11.05
N PRO A 51 12.02 14.34 10.86
CA PRO A 51 12.55 14.73 9.56
C PRO A 51 13.62 13.77 9.03
N GLY A 52 14.59 13.42 9.89
CA GLY A 52 15.65 12.48 9.55
C GLY A 52 15.14 11.06 9.32
N PHE A 53 14.13 10.63 10.07
CA PHE A 53 13.48 9.34 9.89
C PHE A 53 12.70 9.30 8.56
N ILE A 54 11.81 10.27 8.33
CA ILE A 54 10.92 10.32 7.17
C ILE A 54 11.70 10.52 5.87
N SER A 55 12.74 11.36 5.85
CA SER A 55 13.62 11.52 4.68
C SER A 55 14.27 10.19 4.25
N ARG A 56 14.75 9.38 5.22
CA ARG A 56 15.34 8.06 4.93
C ARG A 56 14.28 7.04 4.54
N PHE A 57 13.14 7.07 5.23
CA PHE A 57 12.01 6.21 4.98
C PHE A 57 11.45 6.40 3.57
N THR A 58 11.14 7.63 3.15
CA THR A 58 10.59 7.90 1.80
C THR A 58 11.58 7.54 0.71
N ARG A 59 12.87 7.88 0.88
CA ARG A 59 13.92 7.54 -0.09
C ARG A 59 14.07 6.04 -0.32
N ARG A 60 13.85 5.20 0.71
CA ARG A 60 13.97 3.73 0.62
C ARG A 60 12.64 3.04 0.33
N GLY A 61 11.55 3.57 0.84
CA GLY A 61 10.20 3.00 0.73
C GLY A 61 9.52 3.29 -0.60
N LEU A 62 9.70 4.49 -1.18
CA LEU A 62 9.07 4.81 -2.47
C LEU A 62 9.47 3.86 -3.60
N PRO A 63 10.75 3.47 -3.78
CA PRO A 63 11.12 2.47 -4.78
C PRO A 63 10.37 1.15 -4.63
N PHE A 64 10.11 0.71 -3.39
CA PHE A 64 9.35 -0.51 -3.14
C PHE A 64 7.90 -0.39 -3.60
N ILE A 65 7.23 0.74 -3.30
CA ILE A 65 5.87 1.04 -3.78
C ILE A 65 5.82 1.09 -5.31
N PHE A 66 6.79 1.77 -5.95
CA PHE A 66 6.89 1.85 -7.40
C PHE A 66 7.29 0.53 -8.07
N LEU A 67 7.63 -0.50 -7.30
CA LEU A 67 7.88 -1.84 -7.82
C LEU A 67 6.70 -2.78 -7.55
N SER A 68 6.19 -2.83 -6.32
CA SER A 68 5.15 -3.77 -5.91
C SER A 68 3.81 -3.54 -6.61
N TYR A 69 3.35 -2.28 -6.71
CA TYR A 69 2.07 -1.98 -7.37
C TYR A 69 2.11 -2.27 -8.87
N PRO A 70 3.12 -1.81 -9.64
CA PRO A 70 3.18 -2.15 -11.06
C PRO A 70 3.30 -3.64 -11.33
N ILE A 71 4.06 -4.40 -10.52
CA ILE A 71 4.11 -5.86 -10.64
C ILE A 71 2.72 -6.46 -10.42
N SER A 72 2.03 -6.06 -9.35
CA SER A 72 0.68 -6.54 -9.04
C SER A 72 -0.30 -6.27 -10.18
N ILE A 73 -0.31 -5.03 -10.68
CA ILE A 73 -1.21 -4.59 -11.76
C ILE A 73 -0.88 -5.31 -13.07
N ALA A 74 0.40 -5.36 -13.46
CA ALA A 74 0.81 -5.97 -14.72
C ALA A 74 0.54 -7.48 -14.73
N THR A 75 0.85 -8.17 -13.63
CA THR A 75 0.60 -9.62 -13.54
C THR A 75 -0.87 -9.94 -13.40
N ALA A 76 -1.69 -9.09 -12.75
CA ALA A 76 -3.14 -9.26 -12.74
C ALA A 76 -3.72 -9.07 -14.15
N ALA A 77 -3.32 -8.02 -14.86
CA ALA A 77 -3.72 -7.79 -16.25
C ALA A 77 -3.32 -8.96 -17.16
N ALA A 78 -2.12 -9.51 -16.98
CA ALA A 78 -1.65 -10.68 -17.71
C ALA A 78 -2.45 -11.96 -17.38
N ASN A 79 -2.93 -12.12 -16.14
CA ASN A 79 -3.87 -13.20 -15.81
C ASN A 79 -5.21 -13.02 -16.52
N LEU A 80 -5.71 -11.79 -16.62
CA LEU A 80 -6.99 -11.48 -17.29
C LEU A 80 -6.91 -11.61 -18.82
N ALA A 81 -5.76 -11.28 -19.40
CA ALA A 81 -5.52 -11.40 -20.85
C ALA A 81 -5.27 -12.86 -21.29
N ASN A 82 -5.06 -13.76 -20.33
CA ASN A 82 -4.85 -15.17 -20.61
C ASN A 82 -6.21 -15.83 -20.93
N THR A 83 -6.32 -16.49 -22.08
CA THR A 83 -7.57 -17.13 -22.54
C THR A 83 -7.77 -18.55 -21.98
N GLN A 84 -7.02 -18.93 -20.95
CA GLN A 84 -7.11 -20.28 -20.39
C GLN A 84 -8.43 -20.55 -19.66
N PRO A 85 -8.91 -21.81 -19.66
CA PRO A 85 -10.21 -22.15 -19.07
C PRO A 85 -10.35 -21.82 -17.58
N SER A 86 -9.26 -21.72 -16.83
CA SER A 86 -9.26 -21.42 -15.38
C SER A 86 -9.41 -19.93 -15.05
N VAL A 87 -9.17 -19.04 -16.02
CA VAL A 87 -9.34 -17.59 -15.88
C VAL A 87 -9.82 -17.09 -17.24
N THR A 88 -11.14 -17.01 -17.45
CA THR A 88 -11.70 -16.53 -18.71
C THR A 88 -12.90 -15.63 -18.44
N PHE A 89 -13.01 -14.55 -19.20
CA PHE A 89 -14.22 -13.73 -19.25
C PHE A 89 -15.28 -14.27 -20.23
N ASP A 90 -15.06 -15.45 -20.81
CA ASP A 90 -16.05 -16.13 -21.65
C ASP A 90 -17.34 -16.42 -20.85
N VAL A 91 -18.47 -15.94 -21.36
CA VAL A 91 -19.80 -16.20 -20.80
C VAL A 91 -20.14 -17.69 -20.74
N ASN A 92 -19.51 -18.50 -21.60
CA ASN A 92 -19.63 -19.96 -21.64
C ASN A 92 -18.59 -20.68 -20.76
N GLY A 93 -17.67 -19.92 -20.15
CA GLY A 93 -16.69 -20.46 -19.21
C GLY A 93 -17.34 -20.97 -17.91
N SER A 94 -16.62 -21.82 -17.18
CA SER A 94 -17.10 -22.31 -15.89
C SER A 94 -17.33 -21.14 -14.92
N PHE A 95 -18.27 -21.31 -13.98
CA PHE A 95 -18.52 -20.31 -12.95
C PHE A 95 -17.24 -19.93 -12.19
N GLN A 96 -16.41 -20.92 -11.83
CA GLN A 96 -15.15 -20.72 -11.13
C GLN A 96 -14.18 -19.83 -11.93
N ALA A 97 -14.04 -20.08 -13.22
CA ALA A 97 -13.13 -19.31 -14.07
C ALA A 97 -13.56 -17.85 -14.23
N ARG A 98 -14.87 -17.63 -14.38
CA ARG A 98 -15.46 -16.30 -14.45
C ARG A 98 -15.32 -15.55 -13.12
N ALA A 99 -15.54 -16.25 -12.00
CA ALA A 99 -15.34 -15.69 -10.66
C ALA A 99 -13.87 -15.32 -10.40
N ALA A 100 -12.93 -16.20 -10.78
CA ALA A 100 -11.50 -15.92 -10.67
C ALA A 100 -11.10 -14.69 -11.50
N ALA A 101 -11.56 -14.59 -12.76
CA ALA A 101 -11.33 -13.43 -13.61
C ALA A 101 -11.93 -12.14 -13.01
N ALA A 102 -13.18 -12.18 -12.51
CA ALA A 102 -13.80 -11.04 -11.86
C ALA A 102 -13.02 -10.56 -10.62
N LEU A 103 -12.48 -11.49 -9.83
CA LEU A 103 -11.68 -11.18 -8.65
C LEU A 103 -10.28 -10.64 -8.99
N TYR A 104 -9.61 -11.16 -10.04
CA TYR A 104 -8.38 -10.53 -10.55
C TYR A 104 -8.64 -9.10 -11.04
N LEU A 105 -9.77 -8.85 -11.72
CA LEU A 105 -10.16 -7.51 -12.16
C LEU A 105 -10.45 -6.59 -10.98
N ALA A 106 -11.21 -7.05 -9.97
CA ALA A 106 -11.46 -6.30 -8.76
C ALA A 106 -10.16 -5.93 -8.04
N GLY A 107 -9.25 -6.89 -7.86
CA GLY A 107 -7.94 -6.67 -7.27
C GLY A 107 -7.11 -5.64 -8.04
N LEU A 108 -7.15 -5.70 -9.38
CA LEU A 108 -6.49 -4.71 -10.24
C LEU A 108 -7.06 -3.30 -10.02
N ILE A 109 -8.38 -3.15 -10.03
CA ILE A 109 -9.03 -1.85 -9.80
C ILE A 109 -8.64 -1.28 -8.44
N PHE A 110 -8.67 -2.09 -7.38
CA PHE A 110 -8.26 -1.65 -6.04
C PHE A 110 -6.75 -1.33 -5.95
N SER A 111 -5.89 -2.08 -6.65
CA SER A 111 -4.46 -1.74 -6.75
C SER A 111 -4.24 -0.38 -7.41
N VAL A 112 -5.03 -0.04 -8.45
CA VAL A 112 -4.96 1.28 -9.09
C VAL A 112 -5.54 2.38 -8.19
N LEU A 113 -6.58 2.06 -7.39
CA LEU A 113 -7.21 2.98 -6.44
C LEU A 113 -6.24 3.49 -5.35
N HIS A 114 -5.10 2.83 -5.15
CA HIS A 114 -4.03 3.33 -4.29
C HIS A 114 -3.49 4.70 -4.72
N PHE A 115 -3.25 4.90 -6.02
CA PHE A 115 -2.50 6.06 -6.53
C PHE A 115 -3.19 7.41 -6.31
N PRO A 116 -4.53 7.54 -6.37
CA PRO A 116 -5.24 8.76 -5.98
C PRO A 116 -4.89 9.29 -4.57
N PHE A 117 -4.47 8.45 -3.62
CA PHE A 117 -4.05 8.88 -2.28
C PHE A 117 -2.64 9.50 -2.26
N GLY A 118 -1.84 9.26 -3.30
CA GLY A 118 -0.43 9.65 -3.40
C GLY A 118 -0.18 11.15 -3.22
N PRO A 119 -0.86 12.06 -3.94
CA PRO A 119 -0.65 13.50 -3.79
C PRO A 119 -0.89 14.00 -2.36
N THR A 120 -1.96 13.54 -1.71
CA THR A 120 -2.26 13.91 -0.32
C THR A 120 -1.27 13.28 0.66
N ALA A 121 -0.81 12.04 0.43
CA ALA A 121 0.23 11.44 1.25
C ALA A 121 1.54 12.24 1.18
N MET A 122 1.94 12.65 -0.03
CA MET A 122 3.17 13.41 -0.25
C MET A 122 3.07 14.85 0.28
N SER A 123 1.88 15.46 0.31
CA SER A 123 1.69 16.78 0.92
C SER A 123 1.91 16.78 2.45
N TYR A 124 1.79 15.63 3.11
CA TYR A 124 2.17 15.46 4.51
C TYR A 124 3.63 15.05 4.70
N LEU A 125 4.16 14.14 3.86
CA LEU A 125 5.50 13.60 4.01
C LEU A 125 6.61 14.59 3.60
N ASN A 126 6.43 15.32 2.48
CA ASN A 126 7.47 16.19 1.94
C ASN A 126 7.87 17.31 2.91
N PRO A 127 6.93 18.05 3.55
CA PRO A 127 7.30 19.07 4.51
C PRO A 127 8.07 18.50 5.71
N VAL A 128 7.69 17.31 6.19
CA VAL A 128 8.39 16.65 7.30
C VAL A 128 9.80 16.23 6.88
N ALA A 129 9.95 15.62 5.70
CA ALA A 129 11.25 15.19 5.18
C ALA A 129 12.23 16.35 4.90
N ALA A 130 11.69 17.53 4.56
CA ALA A 130 12.46 18.74 4.25
C ALA A 130 12.78 19.60 5.48
N ALA A 131 12.13 19.35 6.62
CA ALA A 131 12.38 20.09 7.85
C ALA A 131 13.81 19.85 8.36
N ARG A 132 14.44 20.89 8.91
CA ARG A 132 15.84 20.82 9.36
C ARG A 132 16.01 20.20 10.75
N GLY A 133 14.93 20.12 11.53
CA GLY A 133 14.95 19.52 12.87
C GLY A 133 15.71 20.35 13.91
N ASP A 134 15.95 21.63 13.61
CA ASP A 134 16.63 22.58 14.49
C ASP A 134 15.70 23.02 15.62
N GLU A 135 16.25 23.28 16.81
CA GLU A 135 15.49 23.65 18.03
C GLU A 135 14.71 24.96 17.89
N ASP A 136 15.07 25.82 16.93
CA ASP A 136 14.36 27.07 16.61
C ASP A 136 13.20 26.90 15.60
N ASP A 137 13.07 25.74 14.95
CA ASP A 137 11.95 25.41 14.04
C ASP A 137 10.73 24.86 14.82
N LEU A 138 10.44 25.47 15.98
CA LEU A 138 9.26 25.18 16.81
C LEU A 138 7.93 25.45 16.08
N GLN A 139 7.98 26.06 14.89
CA GLN A 139 6.84 26.35 14.04
C GLN A 139 6.36 25.14 13.24
N THR A 140 7.23 24.16 12.94
CA THR A 140 6.81 22.99 12.16
C THR A 140 6.35 21.83 13.06
N ASP A 141 5.03 21.75 13.23
CA ASP A 141 4.36 20.61 13.85
C ASP A 141 4.43 19.36 12.94
N ASN A 142 5.55 18.64 13.01
CA ASN A 142 5.82 17.43 12.23
C ASN A 142 4.96 16.25 12.69
N THR A 143 4.78 16.11 14.01
CA THR A 143 3.92 15.09 14.62
C THR A 143 2.47 15.20 14.16
N SER A 144 1.89 16.39 14.05
CA SER A 144 0.53 16.57 13.51
C SER A 144 0.41 16.19 12.04
N LYS A 145 1.40 16.54 11.20
CA LYS A 145 1.44 16.11 9.79
C LYS A 145 1.52 14.59 9.70
N MET A 146 2.35 13.96 10.52
CA MET A 146 2.49 12.52 10.56
C MET A 146 1.24 11.81 11.12
N THR A 147 0.53 12.40 12.07
CA THR A 147 -0.79 11.91 12.51
C THR A 147 -1.80 11.92 11.35
N LYS A 148 -1.85 13.01 10.57
CA LYS A 148 -2.72 13.11 9.39
C LYS A 148 -2.33 12.09 8.33
N TRP A 149 -1.03 11.93 8.08
CA TRP A 149 -0.51 10.94 7.16
C TRP A 149 -0.86 9.51 7.58
N LEU A 150 -0.67 9.13 8.85
CA LEU A 150 -1.05 7.81 9.36
C LEU A 150 -2.55 7.53 9.19
N LYS A 151 -3.40 8.53 9.45
CA LYS A 151 -4.83 8.40 9.21
C LYS A 151 -5.13 8.13 7.73
N LEU A 152 -4.50 8.88 6.83
CA LEU A 152 -4.62 8.65 5.40
C LEU A 152 -4.10 7.26 4.99
N ASN A 153 -2.98 6.83 5.57
CA ASN A 153 -2.35 5.53 5.35
C ASN A 153 -3.29 4.38 5.71
N ALA A 154 -3.93 4.48 6.87
CA ALA A 154 -4.92 3.50 7.32
C ALA A 154 -6.16 3.47 6.43
N ILE A 155 -6.68 4.64 6.03
CA ILE A 155 -7.83 4.74 5.12
C ILE A 155 -7.48 4.09 3.77
N ARG A 156 -6.34 4.44 3.18
CA ARG A 156 -5.83 3.85 1.93
C ARG A 156 -5.68 2.33 2.06
N GLY A 157 -5.10 1.89 3.18
CA GLY A 157 -4.91 0.48 3.50
C GLY A 157 -6.23 -0.30 3.49
N ILE A 158 -7.27 0.24 4.11
CA ILE A 158 -8.59 -0.41 4.20
C ILE A 158 -9.40 -0.27 2.91
N ALA A 159 -9.29 0.85 2.20
CA ALA A 159 -10.13 1.15 1.04
C ALA A 159 -9.56 0.59 -0.28
N ALA A 160 -8.25 0.41 -0.39
CA ALA A 160 -7.56 -0.02 -1.60
C ALA A 160 -6.71 -1.28 -1.37
N ASP A 161 -5.73 -1.21 -0.46
CA ASP A 161 -4.68 -2.23 -0.37
C ASP A 161 -5.22 -3.60 0.12
N LEU A 162 -6.03 -3.60 1.18
CA LEU A 162 -6.65 -4.82 1.74
C LEU A 162 -7.70 -5.45 0.81
N PRO A 163 -8.65 -4.70 0.22
CA PRO A 163 -9.59 -5.23 -0.77
C PRO A 163 -8.89 -5.81 -1.99
N SER A 164 -7.80 -5.18 -2.43
CA SER A 164 -6.97 -5.67 -3.52
C SER A 164 -6.36 -7.04 -3.20
N TRP A 165 -5.69 -7.13 -2.05
CA TRP A 165 -5.08 -8.37 -1.57
C TRP A 165 -6.10 -9.50 -1.42
N ALA A 166 -7.24 -9.23 -0.77
CA ALA A 166 -8.30 -10.22 -0.55
C ALA A 166 -8.85 -10.75 -1.87
N SER A 167 -9.02 -9.85 -2.85
CA SER A 167 -9.48 -10.20 -4.20
C SER A 167 -8.48 -11.11 -4.92
N TYR A 168 -7.18 -10.78 -4.88
CA TYR A 168 -6.14 -11.64 -5.47
C TYR A 168 -5.98 -12.98 -4.76
N PHE A 169 -6.15 -13.01 -3.43
CA PHE A 169 -6.11 -14.26 -2.67
C PHE A 169 -7.23 -15.21 -3.12
N ALA A 170 -8.47 -14.71 -3.16
CA ALA A 170 -9.61 -15.50 -3.62
C ALA A 170 -9.48 -15.90 -5.11
N ALA A 171 -9.02 -14.99 -5.97
CA ALA A 171 -8.78 -15.27 -7.39
C ALA A 171 -7.75 -16.38 -7.58
N PHE A 172 -6.65 -16.36 -6.82
CA PHE A 172 -5.62 -17.38 -6.87
C PHE A 172 -6.16 -18.75 -6.45
N LEU A 173 -6.91 -18.83 -5.34
CA LEU A 173 -7.51 -20.09 -4.88
C LEU A 173 -8.44 -20.69 -5.94
N LEU A 174 -9.31 -19.89 -6.54
CA LEU A 174 -10.24 -20.34 -7.58
C LEU A 174 -9.55 -20.68 -8.90
N ALA A 175 -8.49 -19.96 -9.26
CA ALA A 175 -7.73 -20.25 -10.47
C ALA A 175 -6.86 -21.51 -10.35
N MET A 176 -6.64 -22.01 -9.14
CA MET A 176 -5.80 -23.17 -8.85
C MET A 176 -6.60 -24.42 -8.45
N SER A 177 -7.91 -24.30 -8.23
CA SER A 177 -8.85 -25.42 -8.05
C SER A 177 -9.25 -26.05 -9.36
#